data_AF-A0A1V2NLY9-F1
#
_entry.id   AF-A0A1V2NLY9-F1
#
_cell.length_a   1.000
_cell.length_b   1.000
_cell.length_c   1.000
_cell.angle_alpha   90.00
_cell.angle_beta   90.00
_cell.angle_gamma   90.00
#
_symmetry.space_group_name_H-M   'P 1'
#
loop_
_entity.id
_entity.type
_entity.pdbx_description
1 polymer ?
#
loop_
_entity_poly.entity_id
_entity_poly.type
_entity_poly.pdbx_seq_one_letter_code
_entity_poly.pdbx_strand_id
1 'polypeptide(L)'
;MTAPDPAISPPASSDERFAAVTSGLIAGVRSRDDLAGLVLLGSASDAGAHRRDEWSDHDFFVIAQTGRGDAARADLTWLPDPHRMVLLAREGGIGFVAMYDDGHVLEFALAEPPELAGAVAGDASVVVDSDQVTAQIVAAGQREAVARDAFDPINETNLVLVKILLGMGRVRRGEILNGGQFIRLHAVNHLVRAIRARYPGAAPESRDRIDPTRRFEHDYPRWAAEISGALDKPVEEAAHALFVLACDILRPGWEDFPDRAARAVGRRLGW
;
A
#
# COMPACT_ATOMS: atom_id res chain seq x y z
N MET A 1 -13.41 -16.29 49.38
CA MET A 1 -14.57 -16.20 48.46
C MET A 1 -14.42 -14.88 47.72
N THR A 2 -13.61 -14.87 46.67
CA THR A 2 -13.39 -13.73 45.79
C THR A 2 -14.59 -13.61 44.86
N ALA A 3 -15.14 -12.41 44.72
CA ALA A 3 -16.22 -12.13 43.79
C ALA A 3 -15.78 -12.49 42.36
N PRO A 4 -16.67 -13.04 41.51
CA PRO A 4 -16.36 -13.25 40.11
C PRO A 4 -16.13 -11.89 39.44
N ASP A 5 -15.07 -11.83 38.62
CA ASP A 5 -14.81 -10.73 37.70
C ASP A 5 -16.09 -10.42 36.91
N PRO A 6 -16.48 -9.14 36.76
CA PRO A 6 -17.60 -8.80 35.89
C PRO A 6 -17.27 -9.35 34.49
N ALA A 7 -18.17 -10.19 33.99
CA ALA A 7 -18.04 -10.81 32.68
C ALA A 7 -17.65 -9.75 31.65
N ILE A 8 -16.41 -9.84 31.16
CA ILE A 8 -15.95 -9.08 30.01
C ILE A 8 -16.90 -9.46 28.89
N SER A 9 -17.69 -8.49 28.41
CA SER A 9 -18.52 -8.69 27.23
C SER A 9 -17.68 -9.34 26.14
N PRO A 10 -18.22 -10.31 25.37
CA PRO A 10 -17.48 -10.86 24.25
C PRO A 10 -16.96 -9.70 23.38
N PRO A 11 -15.72 -9.78 22.86
CA PRO A 11 -15.20 -8.74 22.00
C PRO A 11 -16.19 -8.51 20.86
N ALA A 12 -16.45 -7.23 20.55
CA ALA A 12 -17.26 -6.87 19.39
C ALA A 12 -16.71 -7.63 18.17
N SER A 13 -17.61 -8.07 17.27
CA SER A 13 -17.15 -8.61 16.00
C SER A 13 -16.26 -7.59 15.29
N SER A 14 -15.32 -8.04 14.45
CA SER A 14 -14.41 -7.15 13.71
C SER A 14 -15.20 -6.06 12.96
N ASP A 15 -16.33 -6.41 12.35
CA ASP A 15 -17.21 -5.47 11.66
C ASP A 15 -17.85 -4.42 12.59
N GLU A 16 -18.35 -4.84 13.75
CA GLU A 16 -18.92 -3.93 14.75
C GLU A 16 -17.85 -2.98 15.30
N ARG A 17 -16.65 -3.50 15.59
CA ARG A 17 -15.52 -2.68 16.00
C ARG A 17 -15.17 -1.67 14.92
N PHE A 18 -15.06 -2.10 13.67
CA PHE A 18 -14.72 -1.24 12.55
C PHE A 18 -15.74 -0.11 12.38
N ALA A 19 -17.03 -0.43 12.42
CA ALA A 19 -18.12 0.54 12.32
C ALA A 19 -18.13 1.53 13.49
N ALA A 20 -17.83 1.08 14.71
CA ALA A 20 -17.72 1.93 15.88
C ALA A 20 -16.54 2.92 15.75
N VAL A 21 -15.38 2.46 15.29
CA VAL A 21 -14.21 3.32 15.00
C VAL A 21 -14.57 4.36 13.95
N THR A 22 -15.15 3.95 12.82
CA THR A 22 -15.58 4.90 11.77
C THR A 22 -16.54 5.96 12.30
N SER A 23 -17.54 5.55 13.09
CA SER A 23 -18.49 6.48 13.69
C SER A 23 -17.82 7.46 14.65
N GLY A 24 -16.87 6.96 15.46
CA GLY A 24 -16.07 7.77 16.37
C GLY A 24 -15.17 8.79 15.64
N LEU A 25 -14.53 8.39 14.54
CA LEU A 25 -13.74 9.30 13.69
C LEU A 25 -14.61 10.43 13.11
N ILE A 26 -15.79 10.10 12.58
CA ILE A 26 -16.73 11.09 12.05
C ILE A 26 -17.14 12.09 13.16
N ALA A 27 -17.48 11.59 14.34
CA ALA A 27 -17.84 12.44 15.48
C ALA A 27 -16.67 13.33 15.93
N GLY A 28 -15.47 12.75 16.03
CA GLY A 28 -14.25 13.43 16.41
C GLY A 28 -13.91 14.58 15.45
N VAL A 29 -13.89 14.32 14.15
CA VAL A 29 -13.62 15.35 13.13
C VAL A 29 -14.68 16.45 13.17
N ARG A 30 -15.97 16.09 13.29
CA ARG A 30 -17.06 17.09 13.38
C ARG A 30 -17.03 17.94 14.66
N SER A 31 -16.37 17.47 15.71
CA SER A 31 -16.26 18.21 16.98
C SER A 31 -15.17 19.29 16.96
N ARG A 32 -14.39 19.37 15.88
CA ARG A 32 -13.19 20.21 15.77
C ARG A 32 -13.38 21.26 14.68
N ASP A 33 -13.33 22.53 15.07
CA ASP A 33 -13.52 23.66 14.13
C ASP A 33 -12.36 23.84 13.15
N ASP A 34 -11.19 23.30 13.45
CA ASP A 34 -9.98 23.36 12.62
C ASP A 34 -9.82 22.16 11.68
N LEU A 35 -10.77 21.22 11.68
CA LEU A 35 -10.86 20.10 10.73
C LEU A 35 -12.05 20.30 9.78
N ALA A 36 -11.80 20.22 8.49
CA ALA A 36 -12.79 20.46 7.43
C ALA A 36 -13.30 19.18 6.76
N GLY A 37 -12.56 18.07 6.82
CA GLY A 37 -12.92 16.87 6.07
C GLY A 37 -12.36 15.58 6.62
N LEU A 38 -13.02 14.49 6.25
CA LEU A 38 -12.62 13.11 6.54
C LEU A 38 -12.92 12.25 5.31
N VAL A 39 -11.89 11.56 4.82
CA VAL A 39 -11.96 10.66 3.67
C VAL A 39 -11.49 9.29 4.10
N LEU A 40 -12.36 8.29 4.04
CA LEU A 40 -11.96 6.89 4.25
C LEU A 40 -11.39 6.34 2.94
N LEU A 41 -10.30 5.58 3.02
CA LEU A 41 -9.56 5.02 1.89
C LEU A 41 -9.59 3.49 1.92
N GLY A 42 -9.20 2.86 0.81
CA GLY A 42 -9.01 1.40 0.77
C GLY A 42 -10.27 0.63 1.21
N SER A 43 -10.09 -0.39 2.05
CA SER A 43 -11.18 -1.19 2.64
C SER A 43 -12.03 -0.43 3.68
N ALA A 44 -11.56 0.73 4.17
CA ALA A 44 -12.34 1.61 5.03
C ALA A 44 -13.41 2.39 4.24
N SER A 45 -13.18 2.64 2.95
CA SER A 45 -14.15 3.29 2.06
C SER A 45 -15.35 2.38 1.71
N ASP A 46 -16.46 2.97 1.26
CA ASP A 46 -17.64 2.22 0.82
C ASP A 46 -17.33 1.37 -0.43
N ALA A 47 -16.52 1.92 -1.36
CA ALA A 47 -16.11 1.22 -2.57
C ALA A 47 -15.25 -0.03 -2.27
N GLY A 48 -14.42 0.04 -1.22
CA GLY A 48 -13.58 -1.07 -0.78
C GLY A 48 -14.17 -1.96 0.31
N ALA A 49 -15.36 -1.65 0.83
CA ALA A 49 -15.95 -2.35 1.97
C ALA A 49 -16.12 -3.86 1.75
N HIS A 50 -16.35 -4.30 0.50
CA HIS A 50 -16.46 -5.71 0.14
C HIS A 50 -15.16 -6.52 0.36
N ARG A 51 -14.03 -5.86 0.59
CA ARG A 51 -12.73 -6.50 0.88
C ARG A 51 -12.35 -6.44 2.35
N ARG A 52 -13.18 -5.83 3.19
CA ARG A 52 -12.90 -5.69 4.62
C ARG A 52 -12.92 -7.06 5.27
N ASP A 53 -11.95 -7.28 6.14
CA ASP A 53 -11.80 -8.48 6.97
C ASP A 53 -11.12 -8.13 8.30
N GLU A 54 -10.80 -9.15 9.10
CA GLU A 54 -10.14 -8.98 10.39
C GLU A 54 -8.73 -8.36 10.33
N TRP A 55 -8.13 -8.26 9.15
CA TRP A 55 -6.79 -7.71 8.92
C TRP A 55 -6.83 -6.29 8.34
N SER A 56 -8.03 -5.74 8.13
CA SER A 56 -8.21 -4.40 7.61
C SER A 56 -7.96 -3.34 8.69
N ASP A 57 -7.10 -2.38 8.36
CA ASP A 57 -6.91 -1.14 9.10
C ASP A 57 -7.93 -0.06 8.69
N HIS A 58 -7.93 1.07 9.41
CA HIS A 58 -8.55 2.30 8.92
C HIS A 58 -7.49 3.18 8.29
N ASP A 59 -7.45 3.16 6.97
CA ASP A 59 -6.71 4.13 6.15
C ASP A 59 -7.61 5.34 5.84
N PHE A 60 -7.16 6.56 6.14
CA PHE A 60 -7.95 7.77 5.89
C PHE A 60 -7.14 9.08 5.77
N PHE A 61 -7.73 10.07 5.11
CA PHE A 61 -7.27 11.46 5.18
C PHE A 61 -8.14 12.29 6.10
N VAL A 62 -7.51 13.18 6.86
CA VAL A 62 -8.16 14.25 7.61
C VAL A 62 -7.72 15.57 6.99
N ILE A 63 -8.70 16.38 6.58
CA ILE A 63 -8.43 17.69 5.97
C ILE A 63 -8.48 18.73 7.08
N ALA A 64 -7.37 19.38 7.35
CA ALA A 64 -7.32 20.55 8.22
C ALA A 64 -7.80 21.79 7.45
N GLN A 65 -8.35 22.76 8.18
CA GLN A 65 -8.54 24.10 7.62
C GLN A 65 -7.20 24.72 7.21
N THR A 66 -7.19 25.48 6.12
CA THR A 66 -5.99 26.19 5.65
C THR A 66 -5.39 27.07 6.75
N GLY A 67 -4.08 26.93 6.97
CA GLY A 67 -3.33 27.61 8.02
C GLY A 67 -3.50 27.02 9.44
N ARG A 68 -4.22 25.91 9.59
CA ARG A 68 -4.44 25.23 10.88
C ARG A 68 -3.73 23.87 11.00
N GLY A 69 -3.05 23.41 9.96
CA GLY A 69 -2.46 22.06 9.89
C GLY A 69 -1.57 21.72 11.08
N ASP A 70 -0.65 22.61 11.46
CA ASP A 70 0.28 22.36 12.57
C ASP A 70 -0.43 22.25 13.93
N ALA A 71 -1.40 23.14 14.19
CA ALA A 71 -2.20 23.07 15.41
C ALA A 71 -3.05 21.80 15.45
N ALA A 72 -3.64 21.43 14.31
CA ALA A 72 -4.46 20.23 14.20
C ALA A 72 -3.65 18.94 14.35
N ARG A 73 -2.38 18.92 13.91
CA ARG A 73 -1.47 17.78 14.10
C ARG A 73 -0.95 17.66 15.54
N ALA A 74 -0.92 18.76 16.30
CA ALA A 74 -0.45 18.77 17.68
C ALA A 74 -1.47 18.21 18.69
N ASP A 75 -2.76 18.19 18.33
CA ASP A 75 -3.85 17.72 19.18
C ASP A 75 -4.67 16.64 18.47
N LEU A 76 -4.43 15.38 18.86
CA LEU A 76 -5.13 14.20 18.35
C LEU A 76 -6.17 13.65 19.34
N THR A 77 -6.64 14.45 20.29
CA THR A 77 -7.66 14.04 21.27
C THR A 77 -9.01 13.70 20.65
N TRP A 78 -9.23 14.06 19.38
CA TRP A 78 -10.42 13.74 18.60
C TRP A 78 -10.45 12.28 18.09
N LEU A 79 -9.34 11.53 18.18
CA LEU A 79 -9.32 10.11 17.85
C LEU A 79 -10.24 9.32 18.81
N PRO A 80 -10.96 8.29 18.32
CA PRO A 80 -11.88 7.52 19.15
C PRO A 80 -11.13 6.71 20.22
N ASP A 81 -11.80 6.42 21.34
CA ASP A 81 -11.33 5.54 22.42
C ASP A 81 -9.86 5.80 22.86
N PRO A 82 -9.46 7.04 23.21
CA PRO A 82 -8.05 7.36 23.49
C PRO A 82 -7.45 6.54 24.64
N HIS A 83 -8.28 6.05 25.57
CA HIS A 83 -7.85 5.18 26.66
C HIS A 83 -7.43 3.77 26.22
N ARG A 84 -7.81 3.34 25.02
CA ARG A 84 -7.45 2.04 24.42
C ARG A 84 -6.29 2.13 23.44
N MET A 85 -5.87 3.34 23.06
CA MET A 85 -4.73 3.55 22.17
C MET A 85 -3.44 3.20 22.92
N VAL A 86 -2.68 2.24 22.38
CA VAL A 86 -1.42 1.76 22.99
C VAL A 86 -0.18 2.33 22.32
N LEU A 87 -0.31 2.83 21.09
CA LEU A 87 0.78 3.46 20.34
C LEU A 87 0.24 4.56 19.42
N LEU A 88 1.05 5.62 19.30
CA LEU A 88 0.93 6.66 18.30
C LEU A 88 2.32 6.95 17.72
N ALA A 89 2.46 6.87 16.41
CA ALA A 89 3.70 7.11 15.67
C ALA A 89 3.49 8.12 14.54
N ARG A 90 4.60 8.67 14.04
CA ARG A 90 4.63 9.63 12.94
C ARG A 90 5.26 9.01 11.71
N GLU A 91 4.62 9.21 10.58
CA GLU A 91 5.11 8.84 9.26
C GLU A 91 5.27 10.09 8.40
N GLY A 92 6.49 10.64 8.40
CA GLY A 92 6.80 11.86 7.66
C GLY A 92 6.13 13.12 8.24
N GLY A 93 5.85 14.09 7.35
CA GLY A 93 5.38 15.42 7.73
C GLY A 93 3.89 15.51 8.07
N ILE A 94 3.06 14.65 7.47
CA ILE A 94 1.60 14.69 7.63
C ILE A 94 1.01 13.36 8.13
N GLY A 95 1.75 12.25 8.04
CA GLY A 95 1.26 10.90 8.34
C GLY A 95 1.39 10.49 9.81
N PHE A 96 0.46 9.66 10.25
CA PHE A 96 0.38 9.09 11.58
C PHE A 96 -0.04 7.63 11.49
N VAL A 97 0.40 6.86 12.49
CA VAL A 97 -0.12 5.53 12.75
C VAL A 97 -0.52 5.45 14.22
N ALA A 98 -1.76 5.04 14.49
CA ALA A 98 -2.22 4.73 15.84
C ALA A 98 -2.60 3.24 15.92
N MET A 99 -2.28 2.59 17.05
CA MET A 99 -2.63 1.20 17.30
C MET A 99 -3.35 1.09 18.64
N TYR A 100 -4.42 0.28 18.68
CA TYR A 100 -5.25 0.04 19.84
C TYR A 100 -4.90 -1.29 20.52
N ASP A 101 -5.35 -1.48 21.76
CA ASP A 101 -5.09 -2.68 22.57
C ASP A 101 -5.68 -3.98 22.00
N ASP A 102 -6.63 -3.88 21.08
CA ASP A 102 -7.18 -4.99 20.28
C ASP A 102 -6.41 -5.26 18.98
N GLY A 103 -5.32 -4.52 18.75
CA GLY A 103 -4.52 -4.61 17.52
C GLY A 103 -5.09 -3.82 16.35
N HIS A 104 -6.22 -3.11 16.53
CA HIS A 104 -6.81 -2.30 15.47
C HIS A 104 -5.88 -1.12 15.11
N VAL A 105 -5.65 -0.90 13.82
CA VAL A 105 -4.71 0.13 13.31
C VAL A 105 -5.48 1.25 12.62
N LEU A 106 -5.06 2.49 12.89
CA LEU A 106 -5.41 3.68 12.13
C LEU A 106 -4.15 4.17 11.41
N GLU A 107 -4.16 4.17 10.08
CA GLU A 107 -3.17 4.86 9.26
C GLU A 107 -3.83 6.12 8.69
N PHE A 108 -3.23 7.29 8.93
CA PHE A 108 -3.86 8.52 8.43
C PHE A 108 -2.89 9.65 8.15
N ALA A 109 -3.24 10.46 7.15
CA ALA A 109 -2.59 11.75 6.92
C ALA A 109 -3.51 12.90 7.37
N LEU A 110 -3.01 13.77 8.24
CA LEU A 110 -3.67 15.02 8.62
C LEU A 110 -2.97 16.20 7.94
N ALA A 111 -3.65 16.77 6.97
CA ALA A 111 -3.05 17.67 6.00
C ALA A 111 -3.97 18.81 5.62
N GLU A 112 -3.39 19.95 5.29
CA GLU A 112 -4.11 21.01 4.58
C GLU A 112 -4.27 20.62 3.10
N PRO A 113 -5.29 21.17 2.39
CA PRO A 113 -5.53 20.83 0.98
C PRO A 113 -4.29 20.88 0.06
N PRO A 114 -3.40 21.89 0.14
CA PRO A 114 -2.21 21.94 -0.71
C PRO A 114 -1.19 20.83 -0.42
N GLU A 115 -1.14 20.31 0.82
CA GLU A 115 -0.20 19.26 1.23
C GLU A 115 -0.58 17.89 0.63
N LEU A 116 -1.83 17.72 0.19
CA LEU A 116 -2.33 16.52 -0.49
C LEU A 116 -2.22 16.58 -2.02
N ALA A 117 -1.56 17.61 -2.57
CA ALA A 117 -1.32 17.70 -4.00
C ALA A 117 -0.51 16.48 -4.50
N GLY A 118 -1.08 15.70 -5.43
CA GLY A 118 -0.46 14.49 -5.98
C GLY A 118 -0.59 13.24 -5.11
N ALA A 119 -1.35 13.32 -4.00
CA ALA A 119 -1.79 12.14 -3.26
C ALA A 119 -2.66 11.25 -4.14
N VAL A 120 -2.64 9.95 -3.88
CA VAL A 120 -3.41 8.95 -4.62
C VAL A 120 -4.57 8.49 -3.75
N ALA A 121 -5.77 8.49 -4.31
CA ALA A 121 -6.96 7.99 -3.64
C ALA A 121 -7.71 7.10 -4.63
N GLY A 122 -7.53 5.78 -4.54
CA GLY A 122 -8.22 4.82 -5.39
C GLY A 122 -9.67 4.67 -4.94
N ASP A 123 -9.89 3.67 -4.09
CA ASP A 123 -11.17 3.50 -3.40
C ASP A 123 -11.23 4.50 -2.23
N ALA A 124 -12.17 5.42 -2.29
CA ALA A 124 -12.29 6.52 -1.33
C ALA A 124 -13.74 6.95 -1.12
N SER A 125 -14.10 7.24 0.13
CA SER A 125 -15.42 7.77 0.54
C SER A 125 -15.23 9.05 1.35
N VAL A 126 -15.81 10.15 0.87
CA VAL A 126 -15.88 11.41 1.62
C VAL A 126 -17.01 11.31 2.64
N VAL A 127 -16.69 11.28 3.94
CA VAL A 127 -17.67 11.10 5.03
C VAL A 127 -17.91 12.38 5.84
N VAL A 128 -16.97 13.33 5.76
CA VAL A 128 -17.12 14.71 6.23
C VAL A 128 -16.53 15.65 5.17
N ASP A 129 -17.27 16.69 4.79
CA ASP A 129 -16.82 17.73 3.86
C ASP A 129 -17.51 19.06 4.20
N SER A 130 -16.95 19.77 5.17
CA SER A 130 -17.52 21.01 5.71
C SER A 130 -17.29 22.22 4.81
N ASP A 131 -16.29 22.18 3.92
CA ASP A 131 -15.88 23.29 3.06
C ASP A 131 -16.00 23.00 1.55
N GLN A 132 -16.48 21.82 1.16
CA GLN A 132 -16.62 21.35 -0.23
C GLN A 132 -15.30 21.21 -1.00
N VAL A 133 -14.15 21.29 -0.31
CA VAL A 133 -12.82 21.11 -0.90
C VAL A 133 -12.43 19.63 -0.87
N THR A 134 -12.89 18.88 0.13
CA THR A 134 -12.51 17.49 0.35
C THR A 134 -12.86 16.61 -0.85
N ALA A 135 -14.07 16.75 -1.41
CA ALA A 135 -14.47 16.02 -2.60
C ALA A 135 -13.59 16.29 -3.83
N GLN A 136 -13.05 17.51 -3.97
CA GLN A 136 -12.19 17.88 -5.10
C GLN A 136 -10.81 17.21 -4.99
N ILE A 137 -10.26 17.12 -3.78
CA ILE A 137 -9.01 16.42 -3.48
C ILE A 137 -9.14 14.93 -3.84
N VAL A 138 -10.22 14.29 -3.41
CA VAL A 138 -10.48 12.87 -3.72
C VAL A 138 -10.59 12.65 -5.22
N ALA A 139 -11.37 13.47 -5.93
CA ALA A 139 -11.50 13.35 -7.37
C ALA A 139 -10.14 13.54 -8.11
N ALA A 140 -9.26 14.40 -7.60
CA ALA A 140 -7.90 14.54 -8.12
C ALA A 140 -7.06 13.29 -7.85
N GLY A 141 -7.10 12.75 -6.62
CA GLY A 141 -6.37 11.54 -6.26
C GLY A 141 -6.81 10.30 -7.02
N GLN A 142 -8.09 10.20 -7.38
CA GLN A 142 -8.62 9.13 -8.24
C GLN A 142 -8.09 9.21 -9.67
N ARG A 143 -8.00 10.42 -10.24
CA ARG A 143 -7.37 10.61 -11.56
C ARG A 143 -5.90 10.24 -11.53
N GLU A 144 -5.20 10.61 -10.47
CA GLU A 144 -3.78 10.27 -10.28
C GLU A 144 -3.59 8.75 -10.16
N ALA A 145 -4.47 8.05 -9.44
CA ALA A 145 -4.43 6.58 -9.35
C ALA A 145 -4.52 5.93 -10.73
N VAL A 146 -5.47 6.37 -11.56
CA VAL A 146 -5.63 5.85 -12.93
C VAL A 146 -4.40 6.16 -13.80
N ALA A 147 -3.84 7.36 -13.68
CA ALA A 147 -2.65 7.74 -14.44
C ALA A 147 -1.41 6.90 -14.07
N ARG A 148 -1.22 6.60 -12.78
CA ARG A 148 -0.10 5.78 -12.26
C ARG A 148 -0.22 4.29 -12.57
N ASP A 149 -1.41 3.84 -12.92
CA ASP A 149 -1.70 2.43 -13.23
C ASP A 149 -1.33 2.03 -14.68
N ALA A 150 -0.77 2.96 -15.46
CA ALA A 150 -0.25 2.70 -16.79
C ALA A 150 1.25 2.33 -16.75
N PHE A 151 1.59 1.14 -17.23
CA PHE A 151 2.96 0.62 -17.21
C PHE A 151 3.50 0.43 -18.63
N ASP A 152 4.74 0.88 -18.87
CA ASP A 152 5.49 0.55 -20.08
C ASP A 152 6.20 -0.81 -19.90
N PRO A 153 5.78 -1.87 -20.60
CA PRO A 153 6.35 -3.20 -20.41
C PRO A 153 7.86 -3.25 -20.73
N ILE A 154 8.34 -2.48 -21.71
CA ILE A 154 9.77 -2.46 -22.08
C ILE A 154 10.58 -1.84 -20.95
N ASN A 155 10.17 -0.67 -20.49
CA ASN A 155 10.86 0.02 -19.40
C ASN A 155 10.86 -0.81 -18.10
N GLU A 156 9.72 -1.38 -17.72
CA GLU A 156 9.61 -2.23 -16.52
C GLU A 156 10.51 -3.46 -16.63
N THR A 157 10.55 -4.13 -17.78
CA THR A 157 11.45 -5.28 -18.02
C THR A 157 12.93 -4.89 -17.93
N ASN A 158 13.30 -3.74 -18.50
CA ASN A 158 14.66 -3.20 -18.38
C ASN A 158 15.03 -2.95 -16.92
N LEU A 159 14.11 -2.41 -16.13
CA LEU A 159 14.32 -2.16 -14.71
C LEU A 159 14.46 -3.45 -13.91
N VAL A 160 13.70 -4.51 -14.20
CA VAL A 160 13.92 -5.84 -13.57
C VAL A 160 15.38 -6.28 -13.72
N LEU A 161 15.87 -6.29 -14.96
CA LEU A 161 17.23 -6.74 -15.27
C LEU A 161 18.30 -5.88 -14.56
N VAL A 162 18.12 -4.56 -14.56
CA VAL A 162 19.04 -3.62 -13.90
C VAL A 162 19.01 -3.79 -12.38
N LYS A 163 17.83 -3.93 -11.75
CA LYS A 163 17.72 -4.09 -10.29
C LYS A 163 18.35 -5.40 -9.83
N ILE A 164 18.17 -6.49 -10.58
CA ILE A 164 18.84 -7.78 -10.29
C ILE A 164 20.37 -7.62 -10.38
N LEU A 165 20.88 -7.00 -11.45
CA LEU A 165 22.31 -6.79 -11.62
C LEU A 165 22.92 -5.94 -10.49
N LEU A 166 22.28 -4.82 -10.15
CA LEU A 166 22.74 -3.94 -9.07
C LEU A 166 22.67 -4.63 -7.71
N GLY A 167 21.55 -5.31 -7.43
CA GLY A 167 21.34 -6.04 -6.19
C GLY A 167 22.38 -7.14 -5.99
N MET A 168 22.63 -7.95 -7.02
CA MET A 168 23.67 -8.99 -6.96
C MET A 168 25.07 -8.42 -6.85
N GLY A 169 25.36 -7.31 -7.53
CA GLY A 169 26.64 -6.61 -7.36
C GLY A 169 26.89 -6.18 -5.92
N ARG A 170 25.85 -5.69 -5.23
CA ARG A 170 25.89 -5.32 -3.81
C ARG A 170 26.06 -6.54 -2.90
N VAL A 171 25.28 -7.59 -3.13
CA VAL A 171 25.37 -8.85 -2.39
C VAL A 171 26.79 -9.42 -2.43
N ARG A 172 27.38 -9.53 -3.63
CA ARG A 172 28.70 -10.12 -3.84
C ARG A 172 29.85 -9.33 -3.22
N ARG A 173 29.64 -8.05 -2.88
CA ARG A 173 30.61 -7.22 -2.16
C ARG A 173 30.29 -7.08 -0.66
N GLY A 174 29.32 -7.83 -0.15
CA GLY A 174 28.97 -7.89 1.28
C GLY A 174 27.82 -6.97 1.72
N GLU A 175 27.21 -6.18 0.83
CA GLU A 175 26.04 -5.34 1.14
C GLU A 175 24.74 -6.14 1.05
N ILE A 176 24.63 -7.23 1.82
CA ILE A 176 23.54 -8.21 1.70
C ILE A 176 22.17 -7.58 1.93
N LEU A 177 22.02 -6.75 2.98
CA LEU A 177 20.74 -6.10 3.31
C LEU A 177 20.26 -5.19 2.18
N ASN A 178 21.13 -4.27 1.72
CA ASN A 178 20.75 -3.34 0.66
C ASN A 178 20.57 -4.04 -0.68
N GLY A 179 21.46 -4.97 -1.05
CA GLY A 179 21.30 -5.77 -2.26
C GLY A 179 20.01 -6.60 -2.25
N GLY A 180 19.63 -7.12 -1.09
CA GLY A 180 18.35 -7.79 -0.87
C GLY A 180 17.13 -6.91 -1.17
N GLN A 181 17.16 -5.61 -0.84
CA GLN A 181 16.09 -4.67 -1.19
C GLN A 181 15.98 -4.48 -2.71
N PHE A 182 17.10 -4.38 -3.43
CA PHE A 182 17.09 -4.32 -4.91
C PHE A 182 16.45 -5.55 -5.54
N ILE A 183 16.70 -6.73 -4.99
CA ILE A 183 16.19 -8.00 -5.53
C ILE A 183 14.73 -8.22 -5.13
N ARG A 184 14.44 -8.23 -3.83
CA ARG A 184 13.14 -8.68 -3.31
C ARG A 184 12.05 -7.63 -3.41
N LEU A 185 12.40 -6.35 -3.29
CA LEU A 185 11.43 -5.26 -3.38
C LEU A 185 11.41 -4.66 -4.78
N HIS A 186 12.54 -4.11 -5.23
CA HIS A 186 12.55 -3.31 -6.46
C HIS A 186 12.38 -4.17 -7.73
N ALA A 187 13.14 -5.25 -7.89
CA ALA A 187 13.02 -6.09 -9.09
C ALA A 187 11.65 -6.77 -9.17
N VAL A 188 11.09 -7.24 -8.05
CA VAL A 188 9.75 -7.84 -8.02
C VAL A 188 8.67 -6.84 -8.39
N ASN A 189 8.71 -5.61 -7.86
CA ASN A 189 7.75 -4.57 -8.25
C ASN A 189 7.76 -4.34 -9.76
N HIS A 190 8.94 -4.22 -10.37
CA HIS A 190 9.05 -4.06 -11.83
C HIS A 190 8.58 -5.30 -12.60
N LEU A 191 8.84 -6.51 -12.08
CA LEU A 191 8.40 -7.75 -12.71
C LEU A 191 6.88 -7.84 -12.73
N VAL A 192 6.24 -7.55 -11.59
CA VAL A 192 4.77 -7.53 -11.47
C VAL A 192 4.15 -6.50 -12.43
N ARG A 193 4.72 -5.29 -12.51
CA ARG A 193 4.26 -4.26 -13.46
C ARG A 193 4.43 -4.69 -14.91
N ALA A 194 5.56 -5.29 -15.27
CA ALA A 194 5.80 -5.82 -16.61
C ALA A 194 4.80 -6.92 -16.98
N ILE A 195 4.49 -7.82 -16.05
CA ILE A 195 3.48 -8.87 -16.23
C ILE A 195 2.09 -8.24 -16.47
N ARG A 196 1.67 -7.31 -15.61
CA ARG A 196 0.38 -6.60 -15.75
C ARG A 196 0.27 -5.82 -17.06
N ALA A 197 1.38 -5.27 -17.54
CA ALA A 197 1.43 -4.54 -18.81
C ALA A 197 1.30 -5.44 -20.04
N ARG A 198 1.70 -6.72 -19.94
CA ARG A 198 1.78 -7.64 -21.08
C ARG A 198 0.65 -8.66 -21.16
N TYR A 199 0.09 -9.04 -20.02
CA TYR A 199 -0.87 -10.13 -19.94
C TYR A 199 -2.16 -9.68 -19.27
N PRO A 200 -3.34 -9.98 -19.83
CA PRO A 200 -4.60 -9.76 -19.14
C PRO A 200 -4.62 -10.60 -17.85
N GLY A 201 -5.09 -10.01 -16.75
CA GLY A 201 -5.32 -10.73 -15.49
C GLY A 201 -6.57 -11.60 -15.57
N ALA A 202 -6.66 -12.60 -14.68
CA ALA A 202 -7.86 -13.42 -14.55
C ALA A 202 -9.06 -12.64 -13.95
N ALA A 203 -8.80 -11.61 -13.13
CA ALA A 203 -9.83 -10.81 -12.48
C ALA A 203 -9.47 -9.30 -12.53
N PRO A 204 -9.32 -8.70 -13.73
CA PRO A 204 -8.72 -7.37 -13.90
C PRO A 204 -9.54 -6.24 -13.23
N GLU A 205 -10.84 -6.44 -13.04
CA GLU A 205 -11.71 -5.49 -12.32
C GLU A 205 -11.39 -5.41 -10.81
N SER A 206 -10.75 -6.43 -10.26
CA SER A 206 -10.35 -6.49 -8.86
C SER A 206 -8.94 -5.95 -8.61
N ARG A 207 -8.23 -5.50 -9.66
CA ARG A 207 -6.86 -4.97 -9.58
C ARG A 207 -6.75 -3.76 -8.66
N ASP A 208 -5.62 -3.68 -7.94
CA ASP A 208 -5.20 -2.46 -7.25
C ASP A 208 -4.51 -1.50 -8.22
N ARG A 209 -4.94 -0.23 -8.24
CA ARG A 209 -4.37 0.83 -9.10
C ARG A 209 -3.23 1.60 -8.44
N ILE A 210 -2.97 1.37 -7.16
CA ILE A 210 -1.95 2.05 -6.35
C ILE A 210 -0.74 1.15 -6.16
N ASP A 211 -0.95 -0.05 -5.63
CA ASP A 211 0.10 -1.04 -5.40
C ASP A 211 -0.08 -2.23 -6.35
N PRO A 212 0.78 -2.38 -7.37
CA PRO A 212 0.62 -3.43 -8.37
C PRO A 212 0.79 -4.85 -7.79
N THR A 213 1.42 -5.00 -6.62
CA THR A 213 1.64 -6.29 -5.96
C THR A 213 0.40 -6.77 -5.21
N ARG A 214 -0.47 -5.85 -4.77
CA ARG A 214 -1.72 -6.22 -4.12
C ARG A 214 -2.60 -7.01 -5.09
N ARG A 215 -3.16 -8.11 -4.58
CA ARG A 215 -4.10 -8.99 -5.30
C ARG A 215 -3.50 -9.64 -6.54
N PHE A 216 -2.17 -9.70 -6.64
CA PHE A 216 -1.50 -10.30 -7.79
C PHE A 216 -1.78 -11.81 -7.90
N GLU A 217 -1.96 -12.50 -6.77
CA GLU A 217 -2.32 -13.91 -6.65
C GLU A 217 -3.68 -14.23 -7.27
N HIS A 218 -4.63 -13.28 -7.23
CA HIS A 218 -5.95 -13.46 -7.85
C HIS A 218 -5.87 -13.39 -9.37
N ASP A 219 -5.07 -12.46 -9.90
CA ASP A 219 -4.93 -12.27 -11.34
C ASP A 219 -4.01 -13.30 -11.99
N TYR A 220 -2.93 -13.69 -11.29
CA TYR A 220 -1.84 -14.52 -11.83
C TYR A 220 -1.35 -15.57 -10.81
N PRO A 221 -2.22 -16.50 -10.34
CA PRO A 221 -1.91 -17.40 -9.22
C PRO A 221 -0.64 -18.22 -9.41
N ARG A 222 -0.39 -18.69 -10.64
CA ARG A 222 0.83 -19.44 -10.97
C ARG A 222 2.09 -18.58 -10.82
N TRP A 223 2.10 -17.40 -11.45
CA TRP A 223 3.26 -16.50 -11.41
C TRP A 223 3.49 -15.93 -10.01
N ALA A 224 2.42 -15.66 -9.25
CA ALA A 224 2.53 -15.26 -7.86
C ALA A 224 3.22 -16.34 -7.01
N ALA A 225 2.80 -17.61 -7.14
CA ALA A 225 3.42 -18.73 -6.44
C ALA A 225 4.90 -18.94 -6.85
N GLU A 226 5.21 -18.84 -8.14
CA GLU A 226 6.59 -18.94 -8.64
C GLU A 226 7.49 -17.81 -8.11
N ILE A 227 6.99 -16.55 -8.09
CA ILE A 227 7.71 -15.40 -7.55
C ILE A 227 7.89 -15.52 -6.04
N SER A 228 6.84 -15.88 -5.29
CA SER A 228 6.91 -16.09 -3.84
C SER A 228 7.92 -17.20 -3.48
N GLY A 229 7.89 -18.33 -4.19
CA GLY A 229 8.86 -19.41 -4.00
C GLY A 229 10.30 -19.03 -4.38
N ALA A 230 10.49 -18.04 -5.27
CA ALA A 230 11.82 -17.47 -5.52
C ALA A 230 12.28 -16.57 -4.36
N LEU A 231 11.38 -15.80 -3.75
CA LEU A 231 11.69 -14.86 -2.67
C LEU A 231 12.13 -15.54 -1.36
N ASP A 232 11.62 -16.73 -1.09
CA ASP A 232 11.94 -17.56 0.08
C ASP A 232 13.38 -18.12 0.04
N LYS A 233 14.04 -18.06 -1.12
CA LYS A 233 15.41 -18.57 -1.29
C LYS A 233 16.46 -17.64 -0.69
N PRO A 234 17.68 -18.13 -0.43
CA PRO A 234 18.85 -17.28 -0.18
C PRO A 234 19.03 -16.23 -1.27
N VAL A 235 19.55 -15.05 -0.93
CA VAL A 235 19.49 -13.85 -1.81
C VAL A 235 20.03 -14.05 -3.23
N GLU A 236 21.10 -14.84 -3.39
CA GLU A 236 21.67 -15.12 -4.71
C GLU A 236 20.81 -16.06 -5.54
N GLU A 237 20.28 -17.12 -4.91
CA GLU A 237 19.34 -18.05 -5.52
C GLU A 237 18.01 -17.37 -5.87
N ALA A 238 17.52 -16.47 -5.00
CA ALA A 238 16.34 -15.67 -5.24
C ALA A 238 16.52 -14.76 -6.46
N ALA A 239 17.66 -14.07 -6.57
CA ALA A 239 17.97 -13.22 -7.71
C ALA A 239 18.05 -14.01 -9.02
N HIS A 240 18.70 -15.18 -8.99
CA HIS A 240 18.80 -16.03 -10.17
C HIS A 240 17.43 -16.59 -10.58
N ALA A 241 16.63 -17.09 -9.64
CA ALA A 241 15.27 -17.56 -9.92
C ALA A 241 14.38 -16.44 -10.49
N LEU A 242 14.43 -15.23 -9.92
CA LEU A 242 13.69 -14.08 -10.45
C LEU A 242 14.16 -13.67 -11.86
N PHE A 243 15.45 -13.77 -12.15
CA PHE A 243 15.99 -13.51 -13.50
C PHE A 243 15.47 -14.53 -14.51
N VAL A 244 15.48 -15.81 -14.16
CA VAL A 244 14.95 -16.90 -15.00
C VAL A 244 13.46 -16.69 -15.22
N LEU A 245 12.67 -16.48 -14.16
CA LEU A 245 11.24 -16.21 -14.26
C LEU A 245 10.94 -14.99 -15.13
N ALA A 246 11.66 -13.89 -14.96
CA ALA A 246 11.46 -12.71 -15.81
C ALA A 246 11.69 -13.03 -17.30
N CYS A 247 12.71 -13.83 -17.61
CA CYS A 247 12.96 -14.26 -18.98
C CYS A 247 11.88 -15.22 -19.50
N ASP A 248 11.53 -16.24 -18.72
CA ASP A 248 10.60 -17.29 -19.13
C ASP A 248 9.17 -16.77 -19.27
N ILE A 249 8.78 -15.82 -18.42
CA ILE A 249 7.46 -15.19 -18.48
C ILE A 249 7.41 -14.17 -19.62
N LEU A 250 8.36 -13.23 -19.68
CA LEU A 250 8.22 -12.06 -20.54
C LEU A 250 8.79 -12.25 -21.95
N ARG A 251 9.78 -13.13 -22.17
CA ARG A 251 10.39 -13.28 -23.51
C ARG A 251 9.48 -13.93 -24.56
N PRO A 252 8.69 -14.99 -24.27
CA PRO A 252 7.95 -15.70 -25.30
C PRO A 252 7.05 -14.80 -26.13
N GLY A 253 7.17 -14.89 -27.46
CA GLY A 253 6.35 -14.13 -28.41
C GLY A 253 6.56 -12.61 -28.37
N TRP A 254 7.70 -12.12 -27.85
CA TRP A 254 7.98 -10.69 -27.79
C TRP A 254 9.27 -10.30 -28.49
N GLU A 255 9.13 -9.65 -29.64
CA GLU A 255 10.27 -9.20 -30.43
C GLU A 255 11.07 -8.08 -29.74
N ASP A 256 10.41 -7.22 -28.96
CA ASP A 256 11.06 -6.13 -28.24
C ASP A 256 11.64 -6.54 -26.87
N PHE A 257 11.58 -7.82 -26.51
CA PHE A 257 12.22 -8.27 -25.27
C PHE A 257 13.72 -7.90 -25.29
N PRO A 258 14.27 -7.32 -24.21
CA PRO A 258 15.64 -6.78 -24.19
C PRO A 258 16.70 -7.88 -24.07
N ASP A 259 16.76 -8.75 -25.08
CA ASP A 259 17.57 -9.96 -25.17
C ASP A 259 19.07 -9.71 -24.93
N ARG A 260 19.59 -8.62 -25.52
CA ARG A 260 20.98 -8.21 -25.35
C ARG A 260 21.30 -7.84 -23.90
N ALA A 261 20.37 -7.17 -23.22
CA ALA A 261 20.52 -6.80 -21.82
C ALA A 261 20.43 -8.03 -20.90
N ALA A 262 19.45 -8.91 -21.12
CA ALA A 262 19.32 -10.15 -20.35
C ALA A 262 20.60 -11.01 -20.46
N ARG A 263 21.15 -11.17 -21.67
CA ARG A 263 22.43 -11.87 -21.88
C ARG A 263 23.62 -11.17 -21.21
N ALA A 264 23.63 -9.83 -21.15
CA ALA A 264 24.68 -9.09 -20.47
C ALA A 264 24.63 -9.29 -18.95
N VAL A 265 23.43 -9.30 -18.35
CA VAL A 265 23.22 -9.59 -16.94
C VAL A 265 23.65 -11.02 -16.60
N GLY A 266 23.16 -12.02 -17.34
CA GLY A 266 23.54 -13.42 -17.13
C GLY A 266 25.06 -13.62 -17.19
N ARG A 267 25.73 -13.16 -18.25
CA ARG A 267 27.20 -13.23 -18.35
C ARG A 267 27.91 -12.52 -17.20
N ARG A 268 27.45 -11.33 -16.79
CA ARG A 268 28.10 -10.55 -15.73
C ARG A 268 27.99 -11.24 -14.37
N LEU A 269 26.91 -11.98 -14.16
CA LEU A 269 26.61 -12.70 -12.93
C LEU A 269 27.06 -14.17 -12.96
N GLY A 270 27.38 -14.73 -14.13
CA GLY A 270 27.77 -16.14 -14.26
C GLY A 270 26.57 -17.09 -14.25
N TRP A 271 25.44 -16.64 -14.82
CA TRP A 271 24.22 -17.41 -15.03
C TRP A 271 24.02 -17.72 -16.52
#